data_AF-A0A6M2CUR1-F1
#
_entry.id   AF-A0A6M2CUR1-F1
#
_cell.length_a   1.000
_cell.length_b   1.000
_cell.length_c   1.000
_cell.angle_alpha   90.00
_cell.angle_beta   90.00
_cell.angle_gamma   90.00
#
_symmetry.space_group_name_H-M   'P 1'
#
loop_
_entity.id
_entity.type
_entity.pdbx_description
1 polymer ?
#
loop_
_entity_poly.entity_id
_entity_poly.type
_entity_poly.pdbx_seq_one_letter_code
_entity_poly.pdbx_strand_id
1 'polypeptide(L)'
;KHRFLCRKPETIEHVFLDCWERVFFWDILQRTIKEDLPIDAYGIRFLPVNEEDDGVPYDTVMLLSLHSNWKKYMAVRHGDTNTLPIPKYFRQMIKKFIEECKTKGPIPKWL
;
A
#
# COMPACT_ATOMS: atom_id res chain seq x y z
N LYS A 1 -13.33 19.71 -0.91
CA LYS A 1 -11.99 19.90 -0.31
C LYS A 1 -10.95 19.56 -1.38
N HIS A 2 -10.04 20.47 -1.71
CA HIS A 2 -8.93 20.19 -2.64
C HIS A 2 -7.71 19.74 -1.85
N ARG A 3 -7.00 18.72 -2.34
CA ARG A 3 -5.77 18.24 -1.70
C ARG A 3 -4.68 19.32 -1.86
N PHE A 4 -4.08 19.76 -0.75
CA PHE A 4 -3.07 20.83 -0.72
C PHE A 4 -1.87 20.63 -1.67
N LEU A 5 -1.54 19.39 -2.05
CA LEU A 5 -0.43 19.08 -2.96
C LEU A 5 -0.80 18.94 -4.44
N CYS A 6 -2.04 18.58 -4.78
CA CYS A 6 -2.41 18.23 -6.16
C CYS A 6 -3.54 19.08 -6.74
N ARG A 7 -4.17 19.96 -5.93
CA ARG A 7 -5.30 20.83 -6.32
C ARG A 7 -6.47 20.11 -7.00
N LYS A 8 -6.55 18.78 -6.92
CA LYS A 8 -7.67 17.97 -7.40
C LYS A 8 -8.69 17.73 -6.29
N PRO A 9 -9.95 17.44 -6.64
CA PRO A 9 -10.93 16.92 -5.68
C PRO A 9 -10.38 15.70 -4.95
N GLU A 10 -10.66 15.62 -3.66
CA GLU A 10 -10.34 14.45 -2.87
C GLU A 10 -11.36 13.34 -3.15
N THR A 11 -10.97 12.38 -3.99
CA THR A 11 -11.69 11.12 -4.21
C THR A 11 -10.88 9.94 -3.66
N ILE A 12 -11.51 8.78 -3.55
CA ILE A 12 -10.82 7.54 -3.13
C ILE A 12 -9.66 7.26 -4.10
N GLU A 13 -9.94 7.32 -5.39
CA GLU A 13 -8.99 7.12 -6.48
C GLU A 13 -7.84 8.14 -6.39
N HIS A 14 -8.14 9.42 -6.12
CA HIS A 14 -7.08 10.42 -6.00
C HIS A 14 -6.18 10.21 -4.77
N VAL A 15 -6.76 9.74 -3.65
CA VAL A 15 -6.01 9.49 -2.42
C VAL A 15 -5.05 8.30 -2.56
N PHE A 16 -5.49 7.25 -3.27
CA PHE A 16 -4.79 5.97 -3.37
C PHE A 16 -4.05 5.71 -4.68
N LEU A 17 -4.48 6.31 -5.79
CA LEU A 17 -4.01 6.01 -7.15
C LEU A 17 -3.43 7.24 -7.86
N ASP A 18 -4.22 8.32 -8.04
CA ASP A 18 -3.95 9.32 -9.09
C ASP A 18 -2.88 10.39 -8.73
N CYS A 19 -2.33 10.34 -7.53
CA CYS A 19 -1.29 11.27 -7.11
C CYS A 19 0.09 10.73 -7.51
N TRP A 20 0.98 11.58 -8.04
CA TRP A 20 2.33 11.17 -8.49
C TRP A 20 3.09 10.29 -7.49
N GLU A 21 3.12 10.66 -6.21
CA GLU A 21 3.77 9.86 -5.16
C GLU A 21 3.18 8.43 -5.05
N ARG A 22 1.87 8.29 -5.29
CA ARG A 22 1.12 7.02 -5.25
C ARG A 22 1.42 6.18 -6.50
N VAL A 23 1.36 6.79 -7.69
CA VAL A 23 1.70 6.14 -8.96
C VAL A 23 3.11 5.55 -8.90
N PHE A 24 4.11 6.35 -8.47
CA PHE A 24 5.48 5.86 -8.33
C PHE A 24 5.62 4.75 -7.29
N PHE A 25 4.90 4.85 -6.17
CA PHE A 25 4.94 3.82 -5.14
C PHE A 25 4.42 2.47 -5.67
N TRP A 26 3.27 2.47 -6.36
CA TRP A 26 2.69 1.26 -6.93
C TRP A 26 3.58 0.64 -8.01
N ASP A 27 4.10 1.44 -8.94
CA ASP A 27 5.03 0.98 -9.97
C ASP A 27 6.29 0.32 -9.37
N ILE A 28 6.90 0.97 -8.37
CA ILE A 28 8.06 0.40 -7.67
C ILE A 28 7.68 -0.89 -6.94
N LEU A 29 6.53 -0.92 -6.26
CA LEU A 29 6.09 -2.09 -5.51
C LEU A 29 5.89 -3.30 -6.44
N GLN A 30 5.09 -3.14 -7.51
CA GLN A 30 4.80 -4.20 -8.47
C GLN A 30 6.08 -4.76 -9.10
N ARG A 31 7.01 -3.90 -9.50
CA ARG A 31 8.33 -4.33 -10.03
C ARG A 31 9.18 -5.06 -8.99
N THR A 32 9.08 -4.67 -7.72
CA THR A 32 9.86 -5.28 -6.63
C THR A 32 9.36 -6.69 -6.33
N ILE A 33 8.04 -6.88 -6.28
CA ILE A 33 7.42 -8.19 -6.01
C ILE A 33 7.22 -9.03 -7.28
N LYS A 34 7.45 -8.44 -8.46
CA LYS A 34 7.25 -9.04 -9.79
C LYS A 34 5.83 -9.55 -10.03
N GLU A 35 4.84 -8.82 -9.50
CA GLU A 35 3.42 -9.18 -9.58
C GLU A 35 2.58 -8.03 -10.14
N ASP A 36 1.57 -8.36 -10.96
CA ASP A 36 0.65 -7.37 -11.51
C ASP A 36 -0.57 -7.18 -10.60
N LEU A 37 -0.46 -6.26 -9.65
CA LEU A 37 -1.54 -5.94 -8.74
C LEU A 37 -2.65 -5.14 -9.45
N PRO A 38 -3.93 -5.34 -9.09
CA PRO A 38 -5.05 -4.61 -9.69
C PRO A 38 -5.10 -3.16 -9.18
N ILE A 39 -4.26 -2.28 -9.72
CA ILE A 39 -4.14 -0.87 -9.30
C ILE A 39 -5.18 0.00 -10.03
N ASP A 40 -6.46 -0.28 -9.79
CA ASP A 40 -7.60 0.48 -10.30
C ASP A 40 -8.68 0.67 -9.22
N ALA A 41 -9.76 1.38 -9.56
CA ALA A 41 -10.84 1.68 -8.62
C ALA A 41 -11.57 0.43 -8.10
N TYR A 42 -11.62 -0.65 -8.87
CA TYR A 42 -12.19 -1.93 -8.44
C TYR A 42 -11.21 -2.65 -7.53
N GLY A 43 -9.95 -2.74 -7.93
CA GLY A 43 -8.91 -3.45 -7.21
C GLY A 43 -8.62 -2.88 -5.83
N ILE A 44 -8.58 -1.56 -5.66
CA ILE A 44 -8.39 -0.96 -4.32
C ILE A 44 -9.59 -1.17 -3.37
N ARG A 45 -10.76 -1.52 -3.90
CA ARG A 45 -11.99 -1.75 -3.11
C ARG A 45 -12.19 -3.22 -2.76
N PHE A 46 -11.87 -4.10 -3.70
CA PHE A 46 -12.20 -5.52 -3.59
C PHE A 46 -10.97 -6.43 -3.44
N LEU A 47 -9.76 -5.92 -3.66
CA LEU A 47 -8.50 -6.67 -3.59
C LEU A 47 -8.57 -8.03 -4.32
N PRO A 48 -8.97 -8.07 -5.61
CA PRO A 48 -9.13 -9.31 -6.38
C PRO A 48 -7.76 -9.83 -6.84
N VAL A 49 -6.86 -10.11 -5.90
CA VAL A 49 -5.55 -10.68 -6.19
C VAL A 49 -5.66 -12.19 -6.40
N ASN A 50 -4.73 -12.77 -7.15
CA ASN A 50 -4.69 -14.21 -7.34
C ASN A 50 -4.19 -14.91 -6.06
N GLU A 51 -4.90 -15.94 -5.62
CA GLU A 51 -4.50 -16.78 -4.47
C GLU A 51 -3.65 -17.99 -4.90
N GLU A 52 -3.49 -18.22 -6.20
CA GLU A 52 -2.81 -19.39 -6.76
C GLU A 52 -1.27 -19.37 -6.61
N ASP A 53 -0.67 -18.21 -6.30
CA ASP A 53 0.79 -18.05 -6.22
C ASP A 53 1.36 -18.48 -4.87
N ASP A 54 1.65 -19.77 -4.72
CA ASP A 54 2.46 -20.37 -3.62
C ASP A 54 2.05 -19.97 -2.18
N GLY A 55 0.83 -19.45 -2.02
CA GLY A 55 0.30 -18.94 -0.76
C GLY A 55 0.82 -17.55 -0.35
N VAL A 56 1.44 -16.78 -1.25
CA VAL A 56 1.88 -15.40 -1.00
C VAL A 56 0.64 -14.52 -0.74
N PRO A 57 0.57 -13.78 0.38
CA PRO A 57 -0.61 -12.99 0.74
C PRO A 57 -0.59 -11.62 0.04
N TYR A 58 -0.75 -11.60 -1.29
CA TYR A 58 -0.74 -10.38 -2.09
C TYR A 58 -1.86 -9.41 -1.72
N ASP A 59 -2.99 -9.92 -1.23
CA ASP A 59 -4.13 -9.17 -0.71
C ASP A 59 -3.67 -8.30 0.48
N THR A 60 -2.89 -8.90 1.36
CA THR A 60 -2.33 -8.28 2.55
C THR A 60 -1.24 -7.29 2.16
N VAL A 61 -0.37 -7.64 1.21
CA VAL A 61 0.62 -6.71 0.66
C VAL A 61 -0.06 -5.45 0.10
N MET A 62 -1.13 -5.62 -0.66
CA MET A 62 -1.92 -4.53 -1.24
C MET A 62 -2.67 -3.73 -0.17
N LEU A 63 -3.24 -4.38 0.85
CA LEU A 63 -3.89 -3.73 1.98
C LEU A 63 -2.92 -2.88 2.82
N LEU A 64 -1.74 -3.42 3.15
CA LEU A 64 -0.69 -2.68 3.87
C LEU A 64 -0.17 -1.49 3.06
N SER A 65 -0.14 -1.65 1.74
CA SER A 65 0.19 -0.58 0.79
C SER A 65 -0.85 0.54 0.79
N LEU A 66 -2.13 0.20 0.68
CA LEU A 66 -3.25 1.15 0.80
C LEU A 66 -3.22 1.89 2.15
N HIS A 67 -3.02 1.16 3.24
CA HIS A 67 -2.93 1.78 4.56
C HIS A 67 -1.71 2.70 4.69
N SER A 68 -0.55 2.35 4.11
CA SER A 68 0.62 3.24 4.07
C SER A 68 0.33 4.54 3.32
N ASN A 69 -0.40 4.44 2.20
CA ASN A 69 -0.87 5.58 1.42
C ASN A 69 -1.84 6.46 2.23
N TRP A 70 -2.76 5.84 2.97
CA TRP A 70 -3.68 6.53 3.87
C TRP A 70 -2.93 7.25 5.01
N LYS A 71 -1.98 6.60 5.68
CA LYS A 71 -1.18 7.21 6.76
C LYS A 71 -0.43 8.45 6.28
N LYS A 72 0.25 8.36 5.13
CA LYS A 72 0.92 9.52 4.52
C LYS A 72 -0.08 10.64 4.23
N TYR A 73 -1.23 10.30 3.64
CA TYR A 73 -2.26 11.27 3.31
C TYR A 73 -2.79 11.98 4.57
N MET A 74 -3.11 11.23 5.62
CA MET A 74 -3.60 11.78 6.88
C MET A 74 -2.56 12.65 7.58
N ALA A 75 -1.29 12.24 7.59
CA ALA A 75 -0.21 13.04 8.16
C ALA A 75 -0.08 14.40 7.47
N VAL A 76 -0.14 14.42 6.14
CA VAL A 76 -0.16 15.66 5.36
C VAL A 76 -1.40 16.50 5.66
N ARG A 77 -2.59 15.88 5.73
CA ARG A 77 -3.85 16.57 6.02
C ARG A 77 -3.85 17.22 7.41
N HIS A 78 -3.22 16.57 8.39
CA HIS A 78 -3.11 17.08 9.75
C HIS A 78 -1.99 18.10 9.94
N GLY A 79 -1.14 18.31 8.92
CA GLY A 79 0.00 19.22 9.02
C GLY A 79 1.12 18.68 9.89
N ASP A 80 1.26 17.35 10.00
CA ASP A 80 2.33 16.71 10.77
C ASP A 80 3.70 17.16 10.23
N THR A 81 4.59 17.61 11.12
CA THR A 81 5.93 18.09 10.74
C THR A 81 6.90 16.95 10.38
N ASN A 82 6.63 15.73 10.88
CA ASN A 82 7.49 14.56 10.71
C ASN A 82 6.85 13.49 9.80
N THR A 83 6.34 13.89 8.63
CA THR A 83 5.75 12.92 7.69
C THR A 83 6.84 12.01 7.08
N LEU A 84 6.61 10.69 7.08
CA LEU A 84 7.47 9.76 6.36
C LEU A 84 7.04 9.63 4.89
N PRO A 85 7.93 9.25 3.96
CA PRO A 85 7.53 8.79 2.63
C PRO A 85 6.72 7.48 2.71
N ILE A 86 5.81 7.24 1.76
CA ILE A 86 4.99 6.00 1.71
C ILE A 86 5.85 4.72 1.86
N PRO A 87 6.98 4.56 1.14
CA PRO A 87 7.78 3.34 1.26
C PRO A 87 8.29 3.06 2.68
N LYS A 88 8.52 4.11 3.49
CA LYS A 88 8.94 3.94 4.89
C LYS A 88 7.79 3.42 5.76
N TYR A 89 6.58 3.95 5.59
CA TYR A 89 5.40 3.40 6.28
C TYR A 89 5.18 1.94 5.90
N PHE A 90 5.23 1.64 4.60
CA PHE A 90 5.06 0.28 4.10
C PHE A 90 6.10 -0.69 4.66
N ARG A 91 7.39 -0.33 4.61
CA ARG A 91 8.48 -1.16 5.19
C ARG A 91 8.30 -1.44 6.67
N GLN A 92 7.85 -0.46 7.45
CA GLN A 92 7.58 -0.67 8.88
C GLN A 92 6.42 -1.64 9.10
N MET A 93 5.38 -1.54 8.28
CA MET A 93 4.20 -2.39 8.38
C MET A 93 4.47 -3.82 7.92
N ILE A 94 5.08 -4.00 6.75
CA ILE A 94 5.40 -5.33 6.22
C ILE A 94 6.42 -6.06 7.13
N LYS A 95 7.38 -5.33 7.72
CA LYS A 95 8.30 -5.92 8.70
C LYS A 95 7.55 -6.46 9.91
N LYS A 96 6.61 -5.70 10.47
CA LYS A 96 5.78 -6.17 11.59
C LYS A 96 4.95 -7.39 11.20
N PHE A 97 4.30 -7.36 10.03
CA PHE A 97 3.53 -8.48 9.52
C PHE A 97 4.38 -9.75 9.37
N ILE A 98 5.58 -9.63 8.81
CA ILE A 98 6.54 -10.73 8.67
C ILE A 98 6.93 -11.32 10.04
N GLU A 99 7.25 -10.48 11.01
CA GLU A 99 7.59 -10.94 12.37
C GLU A 99 6.40 -11.63 13.05
N GLU A 100 5.18 -11.15 12.83
CA GLU A 100 3.97 -11.84 13.30
C GLU A 100 3.76 -13.20 12.63
N CYS A 101 4.03 -13.33 11.33
CA CYS A 101 3.95 -14.62 10.63
C CYS A 101 4.95 -15.64 11.19
N LYS A 102 6.17 -15.22 11.53
CA LYS A 102 7.20 -16.07 12.13
C LYS A 102 6.85 -16.58 13.53
N THR A 103 5.97 -15.89 14.25
CA THR A 103 5.63 -16.23 15.65
C THR A 103 4.40 -17.10 15.81
N LYS A 104 3.48 -17.10 14.83
CA LYS A 104 2.14 -17.71 14.96
C LYS A 104 2.03 -19.16 14.44
N GLY A 105 3.06 -19.73 13.80
CA GLY A 105 2.96 -21.08 13.25
C GLY A 105 4.18 -21.51 12.44
N PRO A 106 4.08 -22.58 11.63
CA PRO A 106 5.15 -22.93 10.70
C PRO A 106 5.41 -21.75 9.77
N ILE A 107 6.69 -21.42 9.60
CA ILE A 107 7.14 -20.33 8.73
C ILE A 107 6.58 -20.60 7.32
N PRO A 108 5.80 -19.67 6.74
CA PRO A 108 5.26 -19.86 5.40
C PRO A 108 6.37 -20.04 4.37
N LYS A 109 6.16 -20.89 3.36
CA LYS A 109 7.19 -21.19 2.35
C LYS A 109 7.57 -19.98 1.49
N TRP A 110 6.65 -19.03 1.34
CA TRP A 110 6.85 -17.80 0.57
C TRP A 110 7.71 -16.75 1.30
N LEU A 111 7.98 -16.93 2.59
CA LEU A 111 8.71 -15.98 3.43
C LEU A 111 10.22 -16.25 3.45
#